data_AF-Q5UC96-F1
#
_entry.id   AF-Q5UC96-F1
#
_cell.length_a   1.000
_cell.length_b   1.000
_cell.length_c   1.000
_cell.angle_alpha   90.00
_cell.angle_beta   90.00
_cell.angle_gamma   90.00
#
_symmetry.space_group_name_H-M   'P 1'
#
loop_
_entity.id
_entity.type
_entity.pdbx_description
1 polymer ?
#
loop_
_entity_poly.entity_id
_entity_poly.type
_entity_poly.pdbx_seq_one_letter_code
_entity_poly.pdbx_strand_id
1 'polypeptide(L)' 'IRPFLSWNIISSIGSLISMLSLTLLMFIIWEALSTKKKIINMFFLNASLEWQNFYPPLNHSYNEIPSV' A
#
# COMPACT_ATOMS: atom_id res chain seq x y z
N ILE A 1 22.63 2.63 36.05
CA ILE A 1 23.27 2.42 34.72
C ILE A 1 22.56 1.41 33.80
N ARG A 2 21.67 0.51 34.26
CA ARG A 2 21.08 -0.54 33.39
C ARG A 2 19.69 -0.30 32.73
N PRO A 3 18.97 0.83 32.90
CA PRO A 3 17.66 0.96 32.24
C PRO A 3 17.79 1.19 30.73
N PHE A 4 18.80 1.91 30.26
CA PHE A 4 18.98 2.20 28.82
C PHE A 4 19.41 0.96 28.02
N LEU A 5 20.07 -0.02 28.66
CA LEU A 5 20.51 -1.21 27.96
C LEU A 5 19.33 -2.08 27.49
N SER A 6 18.31 -2.27 28.34
CA SER A 6 17.12 -3.04 27.94
C SER A 6 16.33 -2.33 26.84
N TRP A 7 16.16 -1.01 26.95
CA TRP A 7 15.52 -0.21 25.90
C TRP A 7 16.29 -0.21 24.58
N ASN A 8 17.63 -0.17 24.62
CA ASN A 8 18.46 -0.26 23.43
C ASN A 8 18.35 -1.62 22.74
N ILE A 9 18.26 -2.72 23.51
CA ILE A 9 18.04 -4.06 22.95
C ILE A 9 16.68 -4.11 22.25
N ILE A 10 15.62 -3.65 22.89
CA ILE A 10 14.27 -3.60 22.31
C ILE A 10 14.25 -2.72 21.05
N SER A 11 14.89 -1.55 21.11
CA SER A 11 15.00 -0.62 19.99
C SER A 11 15.76 -1.25 18.80
N SER A 12 16.85 -1.96 19.07
CA SER A 12 17.62 -2.66 18.02
C SER A 12 16.82 -3.76 17.34
N ILE A 13 16.06 -4.55 18.10
CA ILE A 13 15.16 -5.58 17.55
C ILE A 13 14.07 -4.93 16.69
N GLY A 14 13.47 -3.84 17.18
CA GLY A 14 12.51 -3.05 16.39
C GLY A 14 13.09 -2.53 15.08
N SER A 15 14.35 -2.08 15.08
CA SER A 15 15.03 -1.61 13.86
C SER A 15 15.29 -2.72 12.84
N LEU A 16 15.58 -3.95 13.29
CA LEU A 16 15.74 -5.09 12.40
C LEU A 16 14.40 -5.48 11.78
N ILE A 17 13.32 -5.47 12.57
CA ILE A 17 11.96 -5.75 12.10
C ILE A 17 11.51 -4.70 11.06
N SER A 18 11.79 -3.42 11.30
CA SER A 18 11.42 -2.36 10.34
C SER A 18 12.21 -2.47 9.04
N MET A 19 13.51 -2.80 9.10
CA MET A 19 14.32 -3.06 7.91
C MET A 19 13.77 -4.24 7.09
N LEU A 20 13.45 -5.36 7.74
CA LEU A 20 12.86 -6.52 7.07
C LEU A 20 11.51 -6.18 6.43
N SER A 21 10.64 -5.48 7.15
CA SER A 21 9.33 -5.03 6.64
C SER A 21 9.46 -4.19 5.37
N LEU A 22 10.41 -3.24 5.33
CA LEU A 22 10.66 -2.42 4.15
C LEU A 22 11.12 -3.24 2.95
N THR A 23 12.05 -4.19 3.15
CA THR A 23 12.51 -5.06 2.06
C THR A 23 11.39 -5.93 1.48
N LEU A 24 10.50 -6.44 2.34
CA LEU A 24 9.33 -7.20 1.92
C LEU A 24 8.34 -6.32 1.14
N LEU A 25 8.08 -5.10 1.62
CA LEU A 25 7.21 -4.16 0.93
C LEU A 25 7.71 -3.85 -0.49
N MET A 26 9.01 -3.61 -0.65
CA MET A 26 9.61 -3.36 -1.97
C MET A 26 9.48 -4.58 -2.89
N PHE A 27 9.65 -5.79 -2.36
CA PHE A 27 9.48 -7.03 -3.12
C PHE A 27 8.03 -7.22 -3.61
N ILE A 28 7.05 -6.99 -2.74
CA ILE A 28 5.63 -7.14 -3.08
C ILE A 28 5.22 -6.12 -4.16
N ILE A 29 5.68 -4.86 -4.07
CA ILE A 29 5.42 -3.85 -5.10
C ILE A 29 6.03 -4.27 -6.44
N TRP A 30 7.28 -4.73 -6.43
CA TRP A 30 7.94 -5.20 -7.65
C TRP A 30 7.22 -6.40 -8.28
N GLU A 31 6.84 -7.39 -7.49
CA GLU A 31 6.07 -8.56 -7.96
C GLU A 31 4.71 -8.14 -8.56
N ALA A 32 4.00 -7.22 -7.90
CA ALA A 32 2.71 -6.73 -8.34
C ALA A 32 2.79 -6.04 -9.71
N LEU A 33 3.81 -5.21 -9.94
CA LEU A 33 4.04 -4.53 -11.22
C LEU A 33 4.45 -5.51 -12.34
N SER A 34 5.27 -6.51 -12.01
CA SER A 34 5.74 -7.51 -12.98
C SER A 34 4.61 -8.44 -13.45
N THR A 35 3.74 -8.87 -12.54
CA THR A 35 2.75 -9.93 -12.82
C THR A 35 1.45 -9.47 -13.47
N LYS A 36 1.21 -8.15 -13.66
CA LYS A 36 0.00 -7.56 -14.29
C LYS A 36 -1.31 -8.27 -13.90
N LYS A 37 -1.46 -8.64 -12.63
CA LYS A 37 -2.65 -9.36 -12.14
C LYS A 37 -3.89 -8.48 -12.28
N LYS A 38 -4.98 -9.03 -12.83
CA LYS A 38 -6.28 -8.35 -12.84
C LYS A 38 -6.84 -8.26 -11.41
N ILE A 39 -7.45 -7.14 -11.08
CA ILE A 39 -8.15 -6.94 -9.81
C ILE A 39 -9.42 -7.80 -9.84
N ILE A 40 -9.54 -8.76 -8.90
CA ILE A 40 -10.66 -9.73 -8.87
C ILE A 40 -11.84 -9.18 -8.06
N ASN A 41 -11.57 -8.48 -6.95
CA ASN A 41 -12.58 -7.84 -6.13
C ASN A 41 -11.94 -6.75 -5.26
N MET A 42 -12.68 -5.70 -4.92
CA MET A 42 -12.20 -4.68 -3.99
C MET A 42 -13.09 -4.57 -2.76
N PHE A 43 -12.51 -4.82 -1.59
CA PHE A 43 -13.21 -4.93 -0.31
C PHE A 43 -13.29 -3.57 0.44
N PHE A 44 -13.78 -2.54 -0.23
CA PHE A 44 -14.05 -1.24 0.41
C PHE A 44 -15.44 -0.72 0.03
N LEU A 45 -15.93 0.25 0.80
CA LEU A 45 -17.12 1.03 0.44
C LEU A 45 -16.76 2.08 -0.61
N ASN A 46 -17.50 2.12 -1.73
CA ASN A 46 -17.37 3.14 -2.78
C ASN A 46 -17.87 4.51 -2.27
N ALA A 47 -17.12 5.16 -1.39
CA ALA A 47 -17.47 6.45 -0.81
C ALA A 47 -17.16 7.64 -1.74
N SER A 48 -16.26 7.47 -2.71
CA SER A 48 -15.91 8.48 -3.70
C SER A 48 -16.07 7.95 -5.13
N LEU A 49 -16.32 8.86 -6.07
CA LEU A 49 -16.51 8.57 -7.50
C LEU A 49 -15.28 7.94 -8.16
N GLU A 50 -14.08 8.20 -7.64
CA GLU A 50 -12.83 7.65 -8.19
C GLU A 50 -12.78 6.13 -8.15
N TRP A 51 -13.38 5.52 -7.11
CA TRP A 51 -13.39 4.08 -6.94
C TRP A 51 -14.33 3.34 -7.90
N GLN A 52 -15.20 4.07 -8.60
CA GLN A 52 -16.07 3.52 -9.64
C GLN A 52 -15.39 3.50 -11.03
N ASN A 53 -14.21 4.11 -11.18
CA ASN A 53 -13.49 4.11 -12.45
C ASN A 53 -12.83 2.76 -12.75
N PHE A 54 -12.51 2.55 -14.04
CA PHE A 54 -11.70 1.42 -14.47
C PHE A 54 -10.23 1.58 -14.02
N TYR A 55 -9.52 0.45 -13.93
CA TYR A 55 -8.10 0.39 -13.62
C TYR A 55 -7.34 -0.19 -14.83
N PRO A 56 -6.55 0.60 -15.58
CA PRO A 56 -6.26 2.02 -15.40
C PRO A 56 -7.42 2.94 -15.85
N PRO A 57 -7.49 4.17 -15.30
CA PRO A 57 -8.48 5.14 -15.76
C PRO A 57 -8.19 5.59 -17.19
N LEU A 58 -9.24 5.99 -17.90
CA LEU A 58 -9.12 6.58 -19.23
C LEU A 58 -8.62 8.02 -19.10
N ASN A 59 -7.83 8.51 -20.05
CA ASN A 59 -7.36 9.90 -20.07
C ASN A 59 -8.52 10.92 -19.97
N HIS A 60 -9.66 10.58 -20.56
CA HIS A 60 -10.91 11.32 -20.41
C HIS A 60 -11.95 10.40 -19.76
N SER A 61 -11.92 10.35 -18.43
CA SER A 61 -12.71 9.38 -17.65
C SER A 61 -14.21 9.66 -17.63
N TYR A 62 -14.64 10.91 -17.82
CA TYR A 62 -16.04 11.33 -17.77
C TYR A 62 -16.39 12.16 -19.00
N ASN A 63 -17.53 11.89 -19.65
CA ASN A 63 -18.03 12.73 -20.73
C ASN A 63 -18.66 14.03 -20.20
N GLU A 64 -19.23 13.98 -19.00
CA GLU A 64 -19.86 15.10 -18.30
C GLU A 64 -19.50 15.01 -16.82
N ILE A 65 -19.47 16.15 -16.13
CA ILE A 65 -19.11 16.20 -14.70
C ILE A 65 -20.23 15.50 -13.92
N PRO A 66 -19.96 14.42 -13.17
CA PRO A 66 -20.99 13.75 -12.38
C PRO A 66 -21.50 14.71 -11.29
N SER A 67 -22.80 14.95 -11.26
CA SER A 67 -23.45 15.60 -10.12
C SER A 67 -23.56 14.58 -8.99
N VAL A 68 -22.88 14.87 -7.88
CA VAL A 68 -22.94 14.08 -6.62
C VAL A 68 -24.34 14.12 -6.03
#